data_AF-A0AAU7YKN2-F1
#
_entry.id   AF-A0AAU7YKN2-F1
#
_cell.length_a   1.000
_cell.length_b   1.000
_cell.length_c   1.000
_cell.angle_alpha   90.00
_cell.angle_beta   90.00
_cell.angle_gamma   90.00
#
_symmetry.space_group_name_H-M   'P 1'
#
loop_
_entity.id
_entity.type
_entity.pdbx_description
1 polymer ?
#
loop_
_entity_poly.entity_id
_entity_poly.type
_entity_poly.pdbx_seq_one_letter_code
_entity_poly.pdbx_strand_id
1 'polypeptide(L)'
;MVKFSKKEREEFNKSWKEVLDNSIENINKKDTKGRTILHYAVGMPDPKKVRLLIKKGADVNVADAGQYRPLHLAVMGQRLENTKELIKAGVEVNAVERSSKFAPLHLACMVAEIKIVEELVKAGANVEQKDKFGKTAMDYARNNKEKRSVRERKNRK
;
A
#
# COMPACT_ATOMS: atom_id res chain seq x y z
N MET A 1 -5.73 9.27 4.47
CA MET A 1 -4.33 9.62 4.17
C MET A 1 -3.48 9.17 5.35
N VAL A 2 -2.46 8.32 5.14
CA VAL A 2 -1.55 7.89 6.22
C VAL A 2 -0.84 9.14 6.74
N LYS A 3 -1.16 9.56 7.98
CA LYS A 3 -0.53 10.72 8.61
C LYS A 3 0.67 10.22 9.42
N PHE A 4 1.87 10.57 8.97
CA PHE A 4 3.09 10.34 9.74
C PHE A 4 3.25 11.40 10.83
N SER A 5 3.68 10.96 12.00
CA SER A 5 4.12 11.83 13.10
C SER A 5 5.34 12.65 12.70
N LYS A 6 5.63 13.72 13.45
CA LYS A 6 6.82 14.55 13.24
C LYS A 6 8.09 13.70 13.28
N LYS A 7 8.20 12.82 14.29
CA LYS A 7 9.32 11.89 14.47
C LYS A 7 9.51 10.95 13.28
N GLU A 8 8.44 10.32 12.79
CA GLU A 8 8.51 9.42 11.61
C GLU A 8 9.00 10.17 10.35
N ARG A 9 8.62 11.44 10.17
CA ARG A 9 9.11 12.26 9.04
C ARG A 9 10.59 12.61 9.18
N GLU A 10 11.05 12.92 10.38
CA GLU A 10 12.46 13.23 10.64
C GLU A 10 13.34 11.99 10.42
N GLU A 11 12.92 10.83 10.92
CA GLU A 11 13.61 9.55 10.71
C GLU A 11 13.65 9.15 9.22
N PHE A 12 12.53 9.32 8.51
CA PHE A 12 12.49 9.11 7.07
C PHE A 12 13.46 10.05 6.34
N ASN A 13 13.45 11.35 6.64
CA ASN A 13 14.32 12.33 5.98
C ASN A 13 15.80 12.04 6.22
N LYS A 14 16.17 11.64 7.45
CA LYS A 14 17.53 11.21 7.77
C LYS A 14 17.93 9.99 6.93
N SER A 15 17.12 8.93 6.96
CA SER A 15 17.39 7.69 6.21
C SER A 15 17.41 7.96 4.70
N TRP A 16 16.57 8.88 4.21
CA TRP A 16 16.52 9.26 2.80
C TRP A 16 17.80 9.99 2.37
N LYS A 17 18.38 10.84 3.22
CA LYS A 17 19.68 11.46 2.97
C LYS A 17 20.78 10.40 2.83
N GLU A 18 20.81 9.42 3.74
CA GLU A 18 21.77 8.30 3.69
C GLU A 18 21.61 7.45 2.40
N VAL A 19 20.38 7.29 1.91
CA VAL A 19 20.10 6.65 0.61
C VAL A 19 20.73 7.42 -0.55
N LEU A 20 20.58 8.74 -0.57
CA LEU A 20 21.12 9.62 -1.61
C LEU A 20 22.65 9.67 -1.60
N ASP A 21 23.24 9.71 -0.41
CA ASP A 21 24.69 9.78 -0.20
C ASP A 21 25.38 8.41 -0.36
N ASN A 22 24.61 7.34 -0.68
CA ASN A 22 25.08 5.95 -0.72
C ASN A 22 25.72 5.46 0.60
N SER A 23 25.38 6.08 1.74
CA SER A 23 25.93 5.77 3.06
C SER A 23 25.02 4.88 3.92
N ILE A 24 23.84 4.51 3.41
CA ILE A 24 22.91 3.65 4.14
C ILE A 24 23.47 2.24 4.35
N GLU A 25 23.72 1.87 5.61
CA GLU A 25 24.28 0.55 5.98
C GLU A 25 23.29 -0.60 5.73
N ASN A 26 22.00 -0.38 6.01
CA ASN A 26 20.96 -1.38 5.82
C ASN A 26 19.65 -0.73 5.34
N ILE A 27 19.38 -0.87 4.04
CA ILE A 27 18.17 -0.36 3.37
C ILE A 27 16.87 -0.97 3.95
N ASN A 28 16.97 -2.14 4.59
CA ASN A 28 15.86 -2.89 5.17
C ASN A 28 15.78 -2.75 6.70
N LYS A 29 16.51 -1.80 7.29
CA LYS A 29 16.41 -1.48 8.71
C LYS A 29 14.96 -1.16 9.07
N LYS A 30 14.47 -1.81 10.13
CA LYS A 30 13.12 -1.61 10.66
C LYS A 30 13.14 -0.63 11.83
N ASP A 31 12.13 0.21 11.91
CA ASP A 31 11.84 1.01 13.09
C ASP A 31 11.08 0.20 14.17
N THR A 32 10.67 0.87 15.25
CA THR A 32 9.93 0.24 16.37
C THR A 32 8.54 -0.28 15.99
N LYS A 33 8.01 0.11 14.82
CA LYS A 33 6.74 -0.39 14.25
C LYS A 33 6.99 -1.48 13.20
N GLY A 34 8.24 -1.91 13.00
CA GLY A 34 8.61 -2.89 12.00
C GLY A 34 8.69 -2.33 10.58
N ARG A 35 8.62 -1.00 10.39
CA ARG A 35 8.60 -0.38 9.08
C ARG A 35 10.00 -0.08 8.59
N THR A 36 10.21 -0.33 7.31
CA THR A 36 11.41 0.06 6.56
C THR A 36 11.17 1.40 5.85
N ILE A 37 12.23 2.00 5.32
CA ILE A 37 12.12 3.23 4.51
C ILE A 37 11.16 3.07 3.31
N LEU A 38 11.04 1.85 2.76
CA LEU A 38 10.12 1.56 1.66
C LEU A 38 8.65 1.69 2.09
N HIS A 39 8.29 1.28 3.31
CA HIS A 39 6.92 1.45 3.82
C HIS A 39 6.49 2.92 3.84
N TYR A 40 7.43 3.83 4.14
CA TYR A 40 7.17 5.27 4.14
C TYR A 40 7.09 5.81 2.71
N ALA A 41 8.04 5.47 1.85
CA ALA A 41 8.14 6.01 0.50
C ALA A 41 6.90 5.67 -0.36
N VAL A 42 6.37 4.46 -0.26
CA VAL A 42 5.24 4.01 -1.09
C VAL A 42 3.92 4.72 -0.77
N GLY A 43 3.79 5.31 0.41
CA GLY A 43 2.64 6.15 0.77
C GLY A 43 2.68 7.57 0.18
N MET A 44 3.85 8.00 -0.29
CA MET A 44 4.09 9.33 -0.87
C MET A 44 3.83 9.33 -2.39
N PRO A 45 3.40 10.45 -3.00
CA PRO A 45 3.17 10.53 -4.45
C PRO A 45 4.49 10.71 -5.23
N ASP A 46 5.49 9.85 -4.98
CA ASP A 46 6.79 9.92 -5.64
C ASP A 46 7.33 8.52 -6.01
N PRO A 47 7.00 8.02 -7.22
CA PRO A 47 7.47 6.71 -7.68
C PRO A 47 8.98 6.67 -7.95
N LYS A 48 9.66 7.82 -8.10
CA LYS A 48 11.12 7.84 -8.27
C LYS A 48 11.80 7.35 -6.99
N LYS A 49 11.28 7.70 -5.81
CA LYS A 49 11.80 7.20 -4.54
C LYS A 49 11.66 5.70 -4.43
N VAL A 50 10.48 5.16 -4.76
CA VAL A 50 10.20 3.72 -4.75
C VAL A 50 11.17 2.96 -5.66
N ARG A 51 11.34 3.41 -6.92
CA ARG A 51 12.30 2.80 -7.86
C ARG A 51 13.73 2.81 -7.35
N LEU A 52 14.18 3.93 -6.77
CA LEU A 52 15.55 4.03 -6.23
C LEU A 52 15.78 3.06 -5.07
N LEU A 53 14.81 2.95 -4.15
CA LEU A 53 14.89 2.01 -3.03
C LEU A 53 14.96 0.56 -3.51
N ILE A 54 14.10 0.18 -4.47
CA ILE A 54 14.10 -1.17 -5.07
C ILE A 54 15.45 -1.44 -5.74
N LYS A 55 15.98 -0.49 -6.53
CA LYS A 55 17.31 -0.62 -7.16
C LYS A 55 18.43 -0.81 -6.14
N LYS A 56 18.29 -0.26 -4.94
CA LYS A 56 19.24 -0.40 -3.82
C LYS A 56 19.01 -1.67 -2.97
N GLY A 57 18.13 -2.57 -3.38
CA GLY A 57 17.89 -3.84 -2.69
C GLY A 57 16.90 -3.75 -1.52
N ALA A 58 16.01 -2.74 -1.53
CA ALA A 58 14.89 -2.74 -0.58
C ALA A 58 13.99 -3.97 -0.83
N ASP A 59 13.72 -4.72 0.23
CA ASP A 59 12.78 -5.83 0.21
C ASP A 59 11.36 -5.28 0.02
N VAL A 60 10.69 -5.70 -1.06
CA VAL A 60 9.33 -5.27 -1.42
C VAL A 60 8.24 -6.05 -0.67
N ASN A 61 8.60 -7.16 -0.04
CA ASN A 61 7.71 -8.08 0.65
C ASN A 61 7.76 -7.98 2.18
N VAL A 62 8.61 -7.10 2.71
CA VAL A 62 8.75 -6.87 4.14
C VAL A 62 7.40 -6.48 4.77
N ALA A 63 7.11 -7.09 5.92
CA ALA A 63 5.94 -6.78 6.74
C ALA A 63 6.31 -5.92 7.95
N ASP A 64 5.47 -4.92 8.24
CA ASP A 64 5.48 -4.17 9.50
C ASP A 64 4.81 -4.96 10.63
N ALA A 65 4.74 -4.37 11.84
CA ALA A 65 4.15 -5.03 13.01
C ALA A 65 2.66 -5.42 12.83
N GLY A 66 1.94 -4.76 11.93
CA GLY A 66 0.56 -5.08 11.56
C GLY A 66 0.45 -6.03 10.38
N GLN A 67 1.56 -6.61 9.91
CA GLN A 67 1.66 -7.35 8.65
C GLN A 67 1.31 -6.50 7.41
N TYR A 68 1.31 -5.16 7.51
CA TYR A 68 1.19 -4.33 6.33
C TYR A 68 2.51 -4.40 5.57
N ARG A 69 2.41 -4.81 4.31
CA ARG A 69 3.51 -4.76 3.34
C ARG A 69 3.47 -3.48 2.51
N PRO A 70 4.56 -3.06 1.85
CA PRO A 70 4.60 -1.88 0.99
C PRO A 70 3.41 -1.77 0.02
N LEU A 71 2.98 -2.88 -0.60
CA LEU A 71 1.85 -2.87 -1.52
C LEU A 71 0.51 -2.47 -0.85
N HIS A 72 0.26 -2.93 0.38
CA HIS A 72 -0.93 -2.50 1.13
C HIS A 72 -0.93 -0.97 1.33
N LEU A 73 0.22 -0.40 1.70
CA LEU A 73 0.36 1.03 1.97
C LEU A 73 0.25 1.88 0.70
N ALA A 74 0.82 1.41 -0.43
CA ALA A 74 0.66 2.05 -1.73
C ALA A 74 -0.82 2.14 -2.14
N VAL A 75 -1.56 1.03 -1.98
CA VAL A 75 -2.99 0.93 -2.30
C VAL A 75 -3.83 1.83 -1.38
N MET A 76 -3.62 1.79 -0.06
CA MET A 76 -4.30 2.67 0.90
C MET A 76 -4.01 4.16 0.64
N GLY A 77 -2.81 4.46 0.16
CA GLY A 77 -2.40 5.79 -0.28
C GLY A 77 -2.93 6.20 -1.65
N GLN A 78 -3.62 5.30 -2.37
CA GLN A 78 -4.13 5.49 -3.73
C GLN A 78 -3.00 5.88 -4.70
N ARG A 79 -1.83 5.27 -4.54
CA ARG A 79 -0.61 5.58 -5.29
C ARG A 79 -0.45 4.64 -6.47
N LEU A 80 -1.23 4.85 -7.54
CA LEU A 80 -1.22 3.98 -8.73
C LEU A 80 0.18 3.69 -9.26
N GLU A 81 1.01 4.72 -9.44
CA GLU A 81 2.34 4.53 -10.01
C GLU A 81 3.27 3.78 -9.05
N ASN A 82 3.20 4.01 -7.74
CA ASN A 82 3.97 3.22 -6.77
C ASN A 82 3.50 1.76 -6.73
N THR A 83 2.20 1.51 -6.85
CA THR A 83 1.63 0.16 -6.95
C THR A 83 2.22 -0.57 -8.16
N LYS A 84 2.27 0.08 -9.34
CA LYS A 84 2.88 -0.50 -10.54
C LYS A 84 4.37 -0.80 -10.35
N GLU A 85 5.13 0.10 -9.72
CA GLU A 85 6.56 -0.15 -9.45
C GLU A 85 6.78 -1.36 -8.53
N LEU A 86 5.95 -1.51 -7.49
CA LEU A 86 6.01 -2.67 -6.61
C LEU A 86 5.64 -3.96 -7.35
N ILE A 87 4.56 -3.96 -8.14
CA ILE A 87 4.14 -5.12 -8.95
C ILE A 87 5.26 -5.57 -9.90
N LYS A 88 5.88 -4.62 -10.62
CA LYS A 88 7.03 -4.91 -11.49
C LYS A 88 8.21 -5.53 -10.75
N ALA A 89 8.36 -5.23 -9.47
CA ALA A 89 9.43 -5.76 -8.62
C ALA A 89 9.11 -7.14 -8.00
N GLY A 90 8.00 -7.79 -8.37
CA GLY A 90 7.70 -9.17 -7.94
C GLY A 90 7.17 -9.29 -6.51
N VAL A 91 6.41 -8.29 -6.05
CA VAL A 91 5.71 -8.36 -4.76
C VAL A 91 4.68 -9.50 -4.71
N GLU A 92 4.51 -10.09 -3.53
CA GLU A 92 3.44 -11.01 -3.19
C GLU A 92 2.08 -10.28 -3.16
N VAL A 93 1.33 -10.35 -4.26
CA VAL A 93 0.10 -9.58 -4.49
C VAL A 93 -1.05 -9.98 -3.55
N ASN A 94 -1.05 -11.22 -3.05
CA ASN A 94 -2.13 -11.80 -2.24
C ASN A 94 -1.83 -11.85 -0.73
N ALA A 95 -0.69 -11.28 -0.30
CA ALA A 95 -0.35 -11.18 1.11
C ALA A 95 -1.44 -10.44 1.89
N VAL A 96 -1.64 -10.79 3.16
CA VAL A 96 -2.70 -10.20 4.00
C VAL A 96 -2.14 -9.50 5.23
N GLU A 97 -2.76 -8.37 5.60
CA GLU A 97 -2.50 -7.73 6.90
C GLU A 97 -3.09 -8.56 8.06
N ARG A 98 -2.65 -8.25 9.29
CA ARG A 98 -2.86 -9.12 10.45
C ARG A 98 -4.31 -9.15 10.93
N SER A 99 -4.97 -7.99 10.96
CA SER A 99 -6.17 -7.77 11.75
C SER A 99 -7.42 -8.34 11.08
N SER A 100 -7.67 -7.89 9.86
CA SER A 100 -8.85 -8.22 9.05
C SER A 100 -8.54 -9.29 8.01
N LYS A 101 -7.27 -9.66 7.81
CA LYS A 101 -6.81 -10.49 6.68
C LYS A 101 -7.08 -9.83 5.33
N PHE A 102 -7.02 -8.50 5.26
CA PHE A 102 -7.17 -7.80 3.99
C PHE A 102 -5.94 -7.97 3.12
N ALA A 103 -6.16 -8.53 1.92
CA ALA A 103 -5.21 -8.44 0.81
C ALA A 103 -5.26 -7.04 0.15
N PRO A 104 -4.24 -6.64 -0.63
CA PRO A 104 -4.25 -5.40 -1.41
C PRO A 104 -5.52 -5.18 -2.21
N LEU A 105 -6.11 -6.23 -2.80
CA LEU A 105 -7.33 -6.12 -3.59
C LEU A 105 -8.55 -5.68 -2.75
N HIS A 106 -8.69 -6.16 -1.52
CA HIS A 106 -9.74 -5.70 -0.59
C HIS A 106 -9.63 -4.19 -0.36
N LEU A 107 -8.41 -3.73 -0.06
CA LEU A 107 -8.13 -2.31 0.20
C LEU A 107 -8.43 -1.45 -1.03
N ALA A 108 -8.07 -1.91 -2.24
CA ALA A 108 -8.34 -1.21 -3.49
C ALA A 108 -9.84 -1.00 -3.75
N CYS A 109 -10.65 -2.04 -3.51
CA CYS A 109 -12.11 -1.95 -3.61
C CYS A 109 -12.74 -1.05 -2.53
N MET A 110 -12.19 -1.07 -1.30
CA MET A 110 -12.63 -0.19 -0.21
C MET A 110 -12.38 1.30 -0.49
N VAL A 111 -11.28 1.65 -1.16
CA VAL A 111 -10.99 3.05 -1.55
C VAL A 111 -11.59 3.43 -2.90
N ALA A 112 -12.18 2.48 -3.63
CA ALA A 112 -12.83 2.65 -4.94
C ALA A 112 -11.89 3.17 -6.04
N GLU A 113 -10.61 2.78 -6.01
CA GLU A 113 -9.62 3.13 -7.04
C GLU A 113 -9.54 2.07 -8.14
N ILE A 114 -10.36 2.23 -9.18
CA ILE A 114 -10.53 1.25 -10.27
C ILE A 114 -9.21 0.90 -10.95
N LYS A 115 -8.36 1.89 -11.24
CA LYS A 115 -7.07 1.65 -11.90
C LYS A 115 -6.14 0.76 -11.07
N ILE A 116 -6.18 0.89 -9.74
CA ILE A 116 -5.38 0.03 -8.85
C ILE A 116 -5.96 -1.39 -8.83
N VAL A 117 -7.29 -1.53 -8.82
CA VAL A 117 -7.96 -2.83 -8.93
C VAL A 117 -7.53 -3.55 -10.21
N GLU A 118 -7.54 -2.87 -11.36
CA GLU A 118 -7.14 -3.44 -12.64
C GLU A 118 -5.68 -3.93 -12.64
N GLU A 119 -4.75 -3.12 -12.11
CA GLU A 119 -3.33 -3.51 -12.00
C GLU A 119 -3.14 -4.73 -11.08
N LEU A 120 -3.84 -4.78 -9.95
CA LEU A 120 -3.76 -5.92 -9.03
C LEU A 120 -4.30 -7.21 -9.66
N VAL A 121 -5.45 -7.14 -10.35
CA VAL A 121 -6.05 -8.30 -11.04
C VAL A 121 -5.13 -8.78 -12.17
N LYS A 122 -4.58 -7.88 -12.98
CA LYS A 122 -3.57 -8.22 -14.01
C LYS A 122 -2.33 -8.89 -13.41
N ALA A 123 -1.96 -8.52 -12.18
CA ALA A 123 -0.84 -9.10 -11.46
C ALA A 123 -1.17 -10.41 -10.72
N GLY A 124 -2.36 -10.99 -10.92
CA GLY A 124 -2.74 -12.27 -10.31
C GLY A 124 -3.34 -12.16 -8.91
N ALA A 125 -3.94 -11.02 -8.57
CA ALA A 125 -4.72 -10.91 -7.34
C ALA A 125 -5.90 -11.91 -7.35
N ASN A 126 -6.06 -12.66 -6.25
CA ASN A 126 -7.15 -13.61 -6.09
C ASN A 126 -8.47 -12.87 -5.78
N VAL A 127 -9.35 -12.77 -6.78
CA VAL A 127 -10.65 -12.10 -6.66
C VAL A 127 -11.62 -12.80 -5.71
N GLU A 128 -11.44 -14.10 -5.49
CA GLU A 128 -12.25 -14.94 -4.60
C GLU A 128 -11.66 -15.06 -3.19
N GLN A 129 -10.51 -14.42 -2.91
CA GLN A 129 -9.90 -14.45 -1.59
C GLN A 129 -10.83 -13.81 -0.57
N LYS A 130 -11.11 -14.55 0.50
CA LYS A 130 -11.93 -14.08 1.62
C LYS A 130 -11.05 -13.53 2.73
N ASP A 131 -11.50 -12.44 3.32
CA ASP A 131 -10.94 -11.88 4.54
C ASP A 131 -11.40 -12.64 5.81
N LYS A 132 -11.07 -12.12 6.99
CA LYS A 132 -11.46 -12.71 8.29
C LYS A 132 -12.98 -12.73 8.51
N PHE A 133 -13.73 -11.89 7.80
CA PHE A 133 -15.18 -11.77 7.88
C PHE A 133 -15.90 -12.60 6.81
N GLY A 134 -15.17 -13.39 6.02
CA GLY A 134 -15.72 -14.19 4.92
C GLY A 134 -16.10 -13.37 3.68
N LYS A 135 -15.67 -12.10 3.60
CA LYS A 135 -15.99 -11.19 2.49
C LYS A 135 -14.88 -11.17 1.45
N THR A 136 -15.28 -11.08 0.19
CA THR A 136 -14.38 -10.84 -0.95
C THR A 136 -14.12 -9.35 -1.14
N ALA A 137 -13.13 -9.00 -1.95
CA ALA A 137 -12.88 -7.61 -2.32
C ALA A 137 -14.12 -6.95 -2.99
N MET A 138 -14.89 -7.71 -3.79
CA MET A 138 -16.10 -7.21 -4.45
C MET A 138 -17.22 -6.84 -3.48
N ASP A 139 -17.32 -7.51 -2.32
CA ASP A 139 -18.31 -7.16 -1.29
C ASP A 139 -18.06 -5.75 -0.73
N TYR A 140 -16.81 -5.29 -0.70
CA TYR A 140 -16.46 -3.93 -0.31
C TYR A 140 -16.73 -2.90 -1.41
N ALA A 141 -16.60 -3.27 -2.69
CA ALA A 141 -16.91 -2.39 -3.81
C ALA A 141 -18.42 -2.07 -3.91
N ARG A 142 -19.29 -3.07 -3.70
CA ARG A 142 -20.75 -2.92 -3.75
C ARG A 142 -21.27 -1.92 -2.71
N ASN A 143 -20.80 -2.03 -1.47
CA ASN A 143 -21.16 -1.13 -0.38
C ASN A 143 -20.80 0.33 -0.66
N ASN A 144 -19.74 0.60 -1.44
CA ASN A 144 -19.36 1.96 -1.83
C ASN A 144 -20.26 2.54 -2.93
N LYS A 145 -20.66 1.73 -3.92
CA LYS A 145 -21.59 2.14 -4.97
C LYS A 145 -22.95 2.53 -4.38
N GLU A 146 -23.45 1.75 -3.43
CA GLU A 146 -24.70 2.03 -2.72
C GLU A 146 -24.62 3.35 -1.95
N LYS A 147 -23.53 3.57 -1.18
CA LYS A 147 -23.29 4.83 -0.46
C LYS A 147 -23.25 6.05 -1.39
N ARG A 148 -22.60 5.95 -2.56
CA ARG A 148 -22.59 7.04 -3.57
C ARG A 148 -24.00 7.33 -4.08
N SER A 149 -24.75 6.30 -4.47
CA SER A 149 -26.11 6.47 -4.98
C SER A 149 -27.07 7.12 -3.97
N VAL A 150 -26.98 6.77 -2.68
CA VAL A 150 -27.78 7.38 -1.60
C VAL A 150 -27.40 8.84 -1.38
N ARG A 151 -26.11 9.18 -1.45
CA ARG A 151 -25.63 10.56 -1.28
C ARG A 151 -26.07 11.47 -2.44
N GLU A 152 -25.99 10.98 -3.68
CA GLU A 152 -26.45 11.70 -4.87
C GLU A 152 -27.95 11.97 -4.84
N ARG A 153 -28.76 11.02 -4.34
CA ARG A 153 -30.21 11.23 -4.15
C ARG A 153 -30.53 12.27 -3.08
N LYS A 154 -29.70 12.40 -2.04
CA LYS A 154 -29.89 13.40 -0.96
C LYS A 154 -29.49 14.81 -1.36
N ASN A 155 -28.55 14.98 -2.30
CA ASN A 155 -28.11 16.29 -2.80
C ASN A 155 -28.99 16.86 -3.93
N ARG A 156 -30.01 16.11 -4.39
CA ARG A 156 -30.98 16.53 -5.42
C ARG A 156 -32.31 17.01 -4.84
N LYS A 157 -32.37 17.26 -3.54
CA LYS A 157 -33.48 17.89 -2.83
C LYS A 157 -32.97 19.17 -2.18
#